data_AF-A0A497KZN1-F1
#
_entry.id   AF-A0A497KZN1-F1
#
_cell.length_a   1.000
_cell.length_b   1.000
_cell.length_c   1.000
_cell.angle_alpha   90.00
_cell.angle_beta   90.00
_cell.angle_gamma   90.00
#
_symmetry.space_group_name_H-M   'P 1'
#
loop_
_entity.id
_entity.type
_entity.pdbx_description
1 polymer ?
#
loop_
_entity_poly.entity_id
_entity_poly.type
_entity_poly.pdbx_seq_one_letter_code
_entity_poly.pdbx_strand_id
1 'polypeptide(L)'
;MRKIRLIENGVEIDGQTFKIGEIIEARDENEKLRFMGRVQFGIYSDGEGCYDIEHLGFSLDNGTEFFTLIDFVNMADEKKWKIIKVIE
;
A
#
# COMPACT_ATOMS: atom_id res chain seq x y z
N MET A 1 16.59 1.27 -4.36
CA MET A 1 15.55 2.02 -5.08
C MET A 1 14.62 1.00 -5.72
N ARG A 2 13.30 1.09 -5.46
CA ARG A 2 12.32 0.13 -6.00
C ARG A 2 12.10 0.34 -7.49
N LYS A 3 11.76 -0.72 -8.21
CA LYS A 3 11.27 -0.64 -9.59
C LYS A 3 9.77 -0.38 -9.54
N ILE A 4 9.36 0.81 -9.97
CA ILE A 4 7.97 1.24 -9.93
C ILE A 4 7.48 1.51 -11.34
N ARG A 5 6.31 0.99 -11.70
CA ARG A 5 5.67 1.21 -13.01
C ARG A 5 4.18 1.49 -12.82
N LEU A 6 3.67 2.55 -13.43
CA LEU A 6 2.22 2.73 -13.54
C LEU A 6 1.66 1.67 -14.49
N ILE A 7 0.52 1.10 -14.13
CA ILE A 7 -0.22 0.13 -14.94
C ILE A 7 -1.68 0.58 -15.05
N GLU A 8 -2.45 -0.08 -15.91
CA GLU A 8 -3.89 0.19 -16.00
C GLU A 8 -4.56 -0.04 -14.64
N ASN A 9 -5.20 1.02 -14.13
CA ASN A 9 -5.90 1.08 -12.85
C ASN A 9 -5.04 0.65 -11.66
N GLY A 10 -3.74 0.94 -11.66
CA GLY A 10 -2.87 0.54 -10.54
C GLY A 10 -1.41 0.92 -10.68
N VAL A 11 -0.61 0.31 -9.81
CA VAL A 11 0.85 0.43 -9.79
C VAL A 11 1.49 -0.96 -9.65
N GLU A 12 2.63 -1.16 -10.31
CA GLU A 12 3.50 -2.29 -10.07
C GLU A 12 4.73 -1.82 -9.28
N ILE A 13 5.05 -2.53 -8.19
CA ILE A 13 6.19 -2.28 -7.32
C ILE A 13 6.98 -3.59 -7.21
N ASP A 14 8.22 -3.59 -7.71
CA ASP A 14 9.12 -4.76 -7.71
C ASP A 14 8.48 -6.05 -8.26
N GLY A 15 7.65 -5.91 -9.30
CA GLY A 15 6.96 -7.03 -9.95
C GLY A 15 5.63 -7.44 -9.31
N GLN A 16 5.26 -6.85 -8.16
CA GLN A 16 3.94 -7.03 -7.54
C GLN A 16 3.00 -5.94 -8.02
N THR A 17 1.80 -6.31 -8.44
CA THR A 17 0.79 -5.36 -8.91
C THR A 17 -0.19 -5.01 -7.79
N PHE A 18 -0.63 -3.76 -7.74
CA PHE A 18 -1.65 -3.25 -6.83
C PHE A 18 -2.64 -2.42 -7.63
N LYS A 19 -3.87 -2.90 -7.77
CA LYS A 19 -4.92 -2.23 -8.54
C LYS A 19 -5.91 -1.54 -7.63
N ILE A 20 -6.41 -0.39 -8.06
CA ILE A 20 -7.44 0.38 -7.38
C ILE A 20 -8.64 -0.53 -7.10
N GLY A 21 -9.09 -0.53 -5.84
CA GLY A 21 -10.18 -1.37 -5.37
C GLY A 21 -9.77 -2.74 -4.82
N GLU A 22 -8.55 -3.23 -5.08
CA GLU A 22 -8.08 -4.50 -4.50
C GLU A 22 -7.99 -4.42 -2.98
N ILE A 23 -8.37 -5.50 -2.30
CA ILE A 23 -8.13 -5.69 -0.87
C ILE A 23 -6.78 -6.40 -0.70
N ILE A 24 -5.91 -5.80 0.10
CA ILE A 24 -4.57 -6.31 0.39
C ILE A 24 -4.47 -6.64 1.87
N GLU A 25 -3.96 -7.83 2.18
CA GLU A 25 -3.57 -8.25 3.52
C GLU A 25 -2.05 -8.30 3.65
N ALA A 26 -1.54 -7.87 4.80
CA ALA A 26 -0.20 -8.22 5.27
C ALA A 26 -0.31 -9.21 6.44
N ARG A 27 0.39 -10.34 6.33
CA ARG A 27 0.44 -11.38 7.37
C ARG A 27 1.87 -11.63 7.82
N ASP A 28 2.07 -11.88 9.11
CA ASP A 28 3.39 -12.26 9.61
C ASP A 28 3.73 -13.74 9.34
N GLU A 29 4.91 -14.18 9.78
CA GLU A 29 5.41 -15.55 9.61
C GLU A 29 4.50 -16.64 10.22
N ASN A 30 3.62 -16.28 11.16
CA ASN A 30 2.64 -17.17 11.79
C ASN A 30 1.26 -17.05 11.12
N GLU A 31 1.19 -16.46 9.93
CA GLU A 31 -0.04 -16.19 9.17
C GLU A 31 -1.04 -15.26 9.88
N LYS A 32 -0.61 -14.60 10.97
CA LYS A 32 -1.44 -13.65 11.69
C LYS A 32 -1.60 -12.37 10.88
N LEU A 33 -2.83 -11.92 10.72
CA LEU A 33 -3.15 -10.65 10.06
C LEU A 33 -2.53 -9.48 10.84
N ARG A 34 -1.77 -8.65 10.12
CA ARG A 34 -1.13 -7.44 10.66
C ARG A 34 -1.76 -6.17 10.12
N PHE A 35 -2.15 -6.20 8.86
CA PHE A 35 -2.86 -5.11 8.23
C PHE A 35 -3.77 -5.66 7.14
N MET A 36 -4.91 -5.02 6.94
CA MET A 36 -5.79 -5.24 5.79
C MET A 36 -6.32 -3.89 5.37
N GLY A 37 -6.27 -3.57 4.07
CA GLY A 37 -6.84 -2.34 3.55
C GLY A 37 -7.17 -2.44 2.07
N ARG A 38 -7.84 -1.42 1.54
CA ARG A 38 -8.20 -1.30 0.13
C ARG A 38 -7.25 -0.36 -0.59
N VAL A 39 -6.79 -0.75 -1.77
CA VAL A 39 -5.97 0.10 -2.63
C VAL A 39 -6.82 1.24 -3.16
N GLN A 40 -6.35 2.46 -2.99
CA GLN A 40 -6.97 3.67 -3.50
C GLN A 40 -5.95 4.49 -4.30
N PHE A 41 -6.46 5.39 -5.15
CA PHE A 41 -5.67 6.44 -5.78
C PHE A 41 -6.40 7.76 -5.56
N GLY A 42 -5.70 8.75 -5.02
CA GLY A 42 -6.32 10.02 -4.68
C GLY A 42 -5.37 10.98 -4.00
N ILE A 43 -5.92 12.12 -3.61
CA ILE A 43 -5.21 13.13 -2.84
C ILE A 43 -5.24 12.72 -1.37
N TYR A 44 -4.09 12.70 -0.71
CA TYR A 44 -3.93 12.38 0.71
C TYR A 44 -2.95 13.32 1.39
N SER A 45 -3.06 13.42 2.72
CA SER A 45 -2.09 14.10 3.58
C SER A 45 -1.39 13.05 4.43
N ASP A 46 -0.09 12.86 4.25
CA ASP A 46 0.71 11.89 5.01
C ASP A 46 1.37 12.51 6.25
N GLY A 47 1.23 13.82 6.45
CA GLY A 47 1.72 14.53 7.63
C GLY A 47 3.23 14.77 7.64
N GLU A 48 3.94 14.49 6.54
CA GLU A 48 5.38 14.75 6.42
C GLU A 48 5.69 16.21 6.03
N GLY A 49 5.55 17.13 7.00
CA GLY A 49 6.42 18.31 7.10
C GLY A 49 6.34 19.46 6.05
N CYS A 50 5.75 20.55 6.54
CA CYS A 50 5.96 21.99 6.26
C CYS A 50 5.76 22.66 4.89
N TYR A 51 5.75 22.02 3.71
CA TYR A 51 5.45 22.80 2.47
C TYR A 51 4.61 22.12 1.38
N ASP A 52 4.20 20.86 1.53
CA ASP A 52 3.21 20.24 0.66
C ASP A 52 2.26 19.38 1.52
N ILE A 53 1.03 19.86 1.74
CA ILE A 53 0.06 19.22 2.65
C ILE A 53 -0.67 18.05 1.97
N GLU A 54 -0.67 18.05 0.64
CA GLU A 54 -1.47 17.16 -0.19
C GLU A 54 -0.59 16.49 -1.25
N HIS A 55 -0.59 15.16 -1.24
CA HIS A 55 0.07 14.31 -2.22
C HIS A 55 -0.98 13.60 -3.06
N LEU A 56 -0.72 13.43 -4.35
CA LEU A 56 -1.54 12.59 -5.23
C LEU A 56 -0.81 11.26 -5.47
N GLY A 57 -1.42 10.15 -5.10
CA GLY A 57 -0.78 8.86 -5.26
C GLY A 57 -1.64 7.68 -4.84
N PHE A 58 -0.99 6.51 -4.80
CA PHE A 58 -1.64 5.28 -4.38
C PHE A 58 -1.47 5.05 -2.88
N SER A 59 -2.53 4.58 -2.24
CA SER A 59 -2.56 4.31 -0.81
C SER A 59 -3.27 3.00 -0.50
N LEU A 60 -3.07 2.55 0.74
CA LEU A 60 -3.80 1.44 1.34
C LEU A 60 -4.51 1.97 2.60
N ASP A 61 -5.83 1.89 2.60
CA ASP A 61 -6.68 2.48 3.64
C ASP A 61 -7.70 1.45 4.15
N ASN A 62 -7.88 1.38 5.47
CA ASN A 62 -8.84 0.51 6.15
C ASN A 62 -9.90 1.26 6.97
N GLY A 63 -9.96 2.59 6.84
CA GLY A 63 -10.84 3.50 7.55
C GLY A 63 -10.32 3.96 8.91
N THR A 64 -9.24 3.36 9.42
CA THR A 64 -8.60 3.72 10.70
C THR A 64 -7.14 4.12 10.50
N GLU A 65 -6.43 3.37 9.67
CA GLU A 65 -5.02 3.56 9.36
C GLU A 65 -4.83 3.71 7.85
N PHE A 66 -3.86 4.55 7.50
CA PHE A 66 -3.49 4.89 6.14
C PHE A 66 -2.00 4.63 5.94
N PHE A 67 -1.66 4.03 4.80
CA PHE A 67 -0.29 3.97 4.32
C PHE A 67 -0.23 4.43 2.87
N THR A 68 0.82 5.18 2.51
CA THR A 68 1.22 5.21 1.10
C THR A 68 1.58 3.79 0.67
N LEU A 69 1.30 3.43 -0.58
CA LEU A 69 1.58 2.06 -1.03
C LEU A 69 3.08 1.72 -0.96
N ILE A 70 3.95 2.72 -1.12
CA ILE A 70 5.40 2.53 -1.01
C ILE A 70 5.82 2.24 0.45
N ASP A 71 5.28 2.97 1.41
CA ASP A 71 5.60 2.77 2.83
C ASP A 71 5.07 1.44 3.34
N PHE A 72 3.87 1.04 2.88
CA PHE A 72 3.33 -0.27 3.19
C PHE A 72 4.24 -1.41 2.71
N VAL A 73 4.72 -1.37 1.47
CA VAL A 73 5.62 -2.41 0.94
C VAL A 73 6.98 -2.37 1.65
N ASN A 74 7.52 -1.19 1.95
CA ASN A 74 8.75 -1.05 2.74
C ASN A 74 8.59 -1.67 4.13
N MET A 75 7.53 -1.33 4.84
CA MET A 75 7.21 -1.88 6.15
C MET A 75 7.03 -3.41 6.08
N ALA A 76 6.31 -3.92 5.07
CA ALA A 76 6.11 -5.35 4.89
C ALA A 76 7.46 -6.07 4.68
N ASP A 77 8.35 -5.55 3.85
CA ASP A 77 9.67 -6.14 3.62
C ASP A 77 10.53 -6.11 4.91
N GLU A 78 10.57 -4.98 5.61
CA GLU A 78 11.32 -4.83 6.87
C GLU A 78 10.82 -5.78 7.97
N LYS A 79 9.50 -5.93 8.08
CA LYS A 79 8.85 -6.81 9.06
C LYS A 79 8.71 -8.25 8.58
N LYS A 80 9.15 -8.56 7.36
CA LYS A 80 8.98 -9.86 6.69
C LYS A 80 7.52 -10.32 6.63
N TRP A 81 6.60 -9.38 6.42
CA TRP A 81 5.19 -9.69 6.22
C TRP A 81 4.95 -10.15 4.79
N LYS A 82 4.14 -11.19 4.64
CA LYS A 82 3.63 -11.66 3.36
C LYS A 82 2.44 -10.81 2.94
N ILE A 83 2.56 -10.17 1.77
CA ILE A 83 1.48 -9.42 1.12
C ILE A 83 0.61 -10.39 0.31
N ILE A 84 -0.70 -10.33 0.50
CA ILE A 84 -1.69 -11.21 -0.14
C ILE A 84 -2.82 -10.36 -0.71
N LYS A 85 -3.29 -10.71 -1.91
CA LYS A 85 -4.50 -10.15 -2.49
C LYS A 85 -5.70 -10.99 -2.10
N VAL A 86 -6.73 -10.36 -1.54
CA VAL A 86 -8.01 -11.03 -1.28
C VAL A 86 -8.86 -10.95 -2.53
N ILE A 87 -9.28 -12.10 -3.04
CA ILE A 87 -10.23 -12.20 -4.14
C ILE A 87 -11.61 -12.29 -3.50
N GLU A 88 -12.46 -11.29 -3.74
CA GLU A 88 -13.90 -11.35 -3.43
C GLU A 88 -14.66 -12.10 -4.55
#